data_AF-A0A8T0FUR2-F1
#
_entry.id   AF-A0A8T0FUR2-F1
#
_cell.length_a   1.000
_cell.length_b   1.000
_cell.length_c   1.000
_cell.angle_alpha   90.00
_cell.angle_beta   90.00
_cell.angle_gamma   90.00
#
_symmetry.space_group_name_H-M   'P 1'
#
loop_
_entity.id
_entity.type
_entity.pdbx_description
1 polymer ?
#
loop_
_entity_poly.entity_id
_entity_poly.type
_entity_poly.pdbx_seq_one_letter_code
_entity_poly.pdbx_strand_id
1 'polypeptide(L)'
;MGRRSINTTKSGKYMNPTDQARKEARKRELKKNKKQRQMVRAAVLKGKDPLQLISDMEKIDEMEYNVNSPPLLNEKVLKDKRKKLKETWDRVMRLYYKEDRERYNELKKLELEYEGRRMDIL
;
A
#
# COMPACT_ATOMS: atom_id res chain seq x y z
N MET A 1 0.90 9.79 -24.20
CA MET A 1 1.90 8.78 -24.63
C MET A 1 1.25 7.79 -25.58
N GLY A 2 1.55 7.88 -26.87
CA GLY A 2 0.84 7.15 -27.93
C GLY A 2 1.06 5.63 -27.90
N ARG A 3 -0.03 4.86 -28.12
CA ARG A 3 0.04 3.42 -28.38
C ARG A 3 0.69 3.19 -29.74
N ARG A 4 1.96 2.78 -29.77
CA ARG A 4 2.60 2.32 -31.01
C ARG A 4 1.95 1.03 -31.51
N SER A 5 1.90 0.87 -32.83
CA SER A 5 1.46 -0.37 -33.47
C SER A 5 2.22 -1.58 -32.91
N ILE A 6 1.49 -2.65 -32.62
CA ILE A 6 2.03 -3.85 -31.98
C ILE A 6 2.83 -4.71 -32.97
N ASN A 7 2.52 -4.59 -34.26
CA ASN A 7 2.98 -5.52 -35.29
C ASN A 7 4.15 -4.98 -36.12
N THR A 8 4.48 -3.70 -35.96
CA THR A 8 5.57 -3.05 -36.70
C THR A 8 6.76 -2.75 -35.79
N THR A 9 7.94 -2.68 -36.41
CA THR A 9 9.20 -2.30 -35.77
C THR A 9 9.25 -0.78 -35.54
N LYS A 10 10.31 -0.30 -34.89
CA LYS A 10 10.53 1.14 -34.64
C LYS A 10 10.59 1.97 -35.93
N SER A 11 10.95 1.35 -37.06
CA SER A 11 10.98 1.98 -38.40
C SER A 11 9.70 1.76 -39.22
N GLY A 12 8.66 1.16 -38.64
CA GLY A 12 7.38 0.93 -39.32
C GLY A 12 7.31 -0.32 -40.19
N LYS A 13 8.42 -1.06 -40.37
CA LYS A 13 8.43 -2.35 -41.09
C LYS A 13 7.69 -3.43 -40.30
N TYR A 14 7.10 -4.41 -40.98
CA TYR A 14 6.52 -5.58 -40.30
C TYR A 14 7.60 -6.34 -39.51
N MET A 15 7.23 -6.78 -38.31
CA MET A 15 8.11 -7.56 -37.44
C MET A 15 8.24 -9.00 -37.96
N ASN A 16 9.42 -9.60 -37.83
CA ASN A 16 9.64 -11.00 -38.21
C ASN A 16 8.69 -11.94 -37.42
N PRO A 17 8.08 -12.96 -38.04
CA PRO A 17 7.22 -13.94 -37.36
C PRO A 17 7.80 -14.50 -36.05
N THR A 18 9.11 -14.78 -35.98
CA THR A 18 9.78 -15.27 -34.76
C THR A 18 9.77 -14.23 -33.64
N ASP A 19 10.02 -12.97 -33.97
CA ASP A 19 10.01 -11.88 -32.99
C ASP A 19 8.58 -11.54 -32.53
N GLN A 20 7.59 -11.68 -33.43
CA GLN A 20 6.18 -11.60 -33.06
C GLN A 20 5.82 -12.67 -32.02
N ALA A 21 6.19 -13.93 -32.27
CA ALA A 21 5.94 -15.05 -31.35
C ALA A 21 6.60 -14.83 -29.97
N ARG A 22 7.86 -14.35 -29.94
CA ARG A 22 8.55 -14.00 -28.68
C ARG A 22 7.84 -12.86 -27.95
N LYS A 23 7.42 -11.82 -28.67
CA LYS A 23 6.72 -10.66 -28.09
C LYS A 23 5.37 -11.06 -27.50
N GLU A 24 4.64 -11.96 -28.15
CA GLU A 24 3.41 -12.53 -27.62
C GLU A 24 3.65 -13.36 -26.37
N ALA A 25 4.65 -14.25 -26.38
CA ALA A 25 5.04 -15.05 -25.21
C ALA A 25 5.36 -14.15 -24.01
N ARG A 26 6.21 -13.13 -24.22
CA ARG A 26 6.55 -12.12 -23.20
C ARG A 26 5.31 -11.37 -22.70
N LYS A 27 4.36 -11.02 -23.58
CA LYS A 27 3.11 -10.37 -23.18
C LYS A 27 2.25 -11.29 -22.30
N ARG A 28 2.17 -12.59 -22.60
CA ARG A 28 1.46 -13.59 -21.77
C ARG A 28 2.14 -13.73 -20.40
N GLU A 29 3.47 -13.81 -20.39
CA GLU A 29 4.26 -13.89 -19.16
C GLU A 29 4.10 -12.63 -18.28
N LEU A 30 4.21 -11.43 -18.86
CA LEU A 30 4.01 -10.17 -18.12
C LEU A 30 2.61 -10.08 -17.50
N LYS A 31 1.58 -10.62 -18.17
CA LYS A 31 0.22 -10.73 -17.59
C LYS A 31 0.19 -11.69 -16.40
N LYS A 32 0.82 -12.87 -16.49
CA LYS A 32 0.95 -13.81 -15.36
C LYS A 32 1.67 -13.16 -14.18
N ASN A 33 2.82 -12.53 -14.42
CA ASN A 33 3.61 -11.85 -13.38
C ASN A 33 2.84 -10.68 -12.75
N LYS A 34 2.00 -9.98 -13.53
CA LYS A 34 1.12 -8.94 -12.98
C LYS A 34 0.06 -9.54 -12.03
N LYS A 35 -0.58 -10.65 -12.41
CA LYS A 35 -1.55 -11.35 -11.54
C LYS A 35 -0.88 -11.86 -10.26
N GLN A 36 0.28 -12.50 -10.37
CA GLN A 36 1.05 -12.97 -9.22
C GLN A 36 1.40 -11.83 -8.27
N ARG A 37 1.90 -10.70 -8.79
CA ARG A 37 2.18 -9.51 -7.97
C ARG A 37 0.94 -8.98 -7.25
N GLN A 38 -0.23 -9.01 -7.89
CA GLN A 38 -1.49 -8.60 -7.24
C GLN A 38 -1.87 -9.56 -6.12
N MET A 39 -1.77 -10.86 -6.33
CA MET A 39 -2.03 -11.88 -5.29
C MET A 39 -1.08 -11.74 -4.11
N VAL A 40 0.22 -11.61 -4.37
CA VAL A 40 1.23 -11.39 -3.32
C VAL A 40 0.94 -10.10 -2.55
N ARG A 41 0.60 -9.00 -3.23
CA ARG A 41 0.24 -7.74 -2.56
C ARG A 41 -0.99 -7.89 -1.66
N ALA A 42 -2.01 -8.62 -2.09
CA ALA A 42 -3.20 -8.88 -1.28
C ALA A 42 -2.87 -9.76 -0.06
N ALA A 43 -2.08 -10.82 -0.25
CA ALA A 43 -1.65 -11.70 0.84
C ALA A 43 -0.80 -10.96 1.89
N VAL A 44 0.16 -10.13 1.44
CA VAL A 44 0.99 -9.30 2.33
C VAL A 44 0.12 -8.33 3.14
N LEU A 45 -0.93 -7.77 2.54
CA LEU A 45 -1.85 -6.86 3.24
C LEU A 45 -2.73 -7.61 4.26
N LYS A 46 -3.21 -8.82 3.92
CA LYS A 46 -3.95 -9.70 4.84
C LYS A 46 -3.13 -10.13 6.06
N GLY A 47 -1.83 -10.36 5.85
CA GLY A 47 -0.90 -10.72 6.92
C GLY A 47 -0.45 -9.55 7.81
N LYS A 48 -0.94 -8.32 7.57
CA LYS A 48 -0.68 -7.20 8.49
C LYS A 48 -1.59 -7.30 9.70
N ASP A 49 -1.02 -7.16 10.88
CA ASP A 49 -1.77 -7.00 12.12
C ASP A 49 -2.25 -5.54 12.25
N PRO A 50 -3.57 -5.29 12.24
CA PRO A 50 -4.11 -3.95 12.43
C PRO A 50 -3.78 -3.36 13.80
N LEU A 51 -3.73 -4.18 14.86
CA LEU A 51 -3.45 -3.70 16.22
C LEU A 51 -2.02 -3.15 16.32
N GLN A 52 -1.07 -3.84 15.70
CA GLN A 52 0.31 -3.36 15.60
C GLN A 52 0.40 -2.03 14.84
N LEU A 53 -0.39 -1.83 13.78
CA LEU A 53 -0.40 -0.57 13.02
C LEU A 53 -0.88 0.61 13.87
N ILE A 54 -1.93 0.42 14.68
CA ILE A 54 -2.42 1.44 15.62
C ILE A 54 -1.34 1.74 16.67
N SER A 55 -0.78 0.70 17.30
CA SER A 55 0.28 0.86 18.30
C SER A 55 1.52 1.57 17.74
N ASP A 56 1.91 1.27 16.51
CA ASP A 56 3.04 1.93 15.86
C ASP A 56 2.74 3.40 15.56
N MET A 57 1.48 3.76 15.24
CA MET A 57 1.08 5.16 15.10
C MET A 57 1.13 5.88 16.45
N GLU A 58 0.59 5.28 17.50
CA GLU A 58 0.63 5.84 18.87
C GLU A 58 2.06 6.12 19.34
N LYS A 59 2.99 5.20 19.08
CA LYS A 59 4.42 5.42 19.40
C LYS A 59 5.03 6.60 18.64
N ILE A 60 4.59 6.87 17.42
CA ILE A 60 5.04 8.04 16.67
C ILE A 60 4.45 9.32 17.28
N ASP A 61 3.19 9.26 17.70
CA ASP A 61 2.48 10.36 18.35
C ASP A 61 3.10 10.71 19.70
N GLU A 62 3.31 9.71 20.54
CA GLU A 62 4.03 9.85 21.81
C GLU A 62 5.42 10.42 21.57
N MET A 63 6.18 9.94 20.58
CA MET A 63 7.52 10.46 20.30
C MET A 63 7.53 11.92 19.83
N GLU A 64 6.48 12.36 19.14
CA GLU A 64 6.34 13.74 18.63
C GLU A 64 5.90 14.71 19.75
N TYR A 65 5.01 14.26 20.65
CA TYR A 65 4.35 15.12 21.64
C TYR A 65 4.77 14.85 23.10
N ASN A 66 5.74 13.96 23.35
CA ASN A 66 6.23 13.72 24.72
C ASN A 66 6.89 14.97 25.30
N VAL A 67 6.24 15.54 26.32
CA VAL A 67 6.73 16.74 27.03
C VAL A 67 8.00 16.47 27.83
N ASN A 68 8.21 15.23 28.28
CA ASN A 68 9.32 14.86 29.17
C ASN A 68 10.61 14.53 28.42
N SER A 69 10.55 14.27 27.11
CA SER A 69 11.73 13.88 26.33
C SER A 69 11.66 14.51 24.93
N PRO A 70 12.72 15.18 24.46
CA PRO A 70 12.75 15.69 23.10
C PRO A 70 12.65 14.54 22.08
N PRO A 71 12.00 14.75 20.92
CA PRO A 71 11.89 13.74 19.88
C PRO A 71 13.27 13.32 19.36
N LEU A 72 13.52 12.01 19.29
CA LEU A 72 14.77 11.45 18.76
C LEU A 72 14.90 11.64 17.23
N LEU A 73 13.79 11.87 16.55
CA LEU A 73 13.71 12.00 15.10
C LEU A 73 13.20 13.39 14.73
N ASN A 74 13.66 13.88 13.58
CA ASN A 74 13.15 15.12 12.99
C ASN A 74 11.64 15.01 12.71
N GLU A 75 10.89 16.08 13.00
CA GLU A 75 9.45 16.25 12.73
C GLU A 75 9.04 15.75 11.33
N LYS A 76 9.81 16.10 10.29
CA LYS A 76 9.50 15.64 8.91
C LYS A 76 9.49 14.11 8.82
N VAL A 77 10.42 13.44 9.49
CA VAL A 77 10.53 11.98 9.49
C VAL A 77 9.38 11.34 10.25
N LEU A 78 8.96 11.93 11.39
CA LEU A 78 7.80 11.48 12.16
C LEU A 78 6.52 11.58 11.34
N LYS A 79 6.28 12.73 10.70
CA LYS A 79 5.14 12.95 9.79
C LYS A 79 5.13 11.95 8.62
N ASP A 80 6.28 11.73 7.98
CA ASP A 80 6.40 10.78 6.85
C ASP A 80 6.15 9.32 7.30
N LYS A 81 6.62 8.94 8.50
CA LYS A 81 6.36 7.61 9.08
C LYS A 81 4.89 7.42 9.43
N ARG A 82 4.28 8.39 10.13
CA ARG A 82 2.85 8.40 10.48
C ARG A 82 1.98 8.29 9.24
N LYS A 83 2.28 9.09 8.21
CA LYS A 83 1.58 9.04 6.92
C LYS A 83 1.64 7.65 6.28
N LYS A 84 2.80 7.00 6.26
CA LYS A 84 2.96 5.64 5.71
C LYS A 84 2.17 4.58 6.49
N LEU A 85 2.12 4.72 7.83
CA LEU A 85 1.31 3.85 8.67
C LEU A 85 -0.18 4.06 8.39
N LYS A 86 -0.66 5.30 8.33
CA LYS A 86 -2.06 5.63 7.99
C LYS A 86 -2.45 5.13 6.59
N GLU A 87 -1.59 5.31 5.58
CA GLU A 87 -1.83 4.77 4.23
C GLU A 87 -1.90 3.24 4.22
N THR A 88 -1.18 2.56 5.12
CA THR A 88 -1.25 1.10 5.27
C THR A 88 -2.54 0.69 5.97
N TRP A 89 -2.91 1.38 7.05
CA TRP A 89 -4.18 1.23 7.75
C TRP A 89 -5.38 1.41 6.82
N ASP A 90 -5.42 2.48 6.02
CA ASP A 90 -6.51 2.74 5.06
C ASP A 90 -6.66 1.62 4.03
N ARG A 91 -5.54 1.01 3.60
CA ARG A 91 -5.57 -0.12 2.68
C ARG A 91 -6.14 -1.37 3.36
N VAL A 92 -5.79 -1.63 4.62
CA VAL A 92 -6.36 -2.71 5.44
C VAL A 92 -7.86 -2.48 5.65
N MET A 93 -8.27 -1.26 5.98
CA MET A 93 -9.69 -0.89 6.13
C MET A 93 -10.48 -1.13 4.85
N ARG A 94 -9.95 -0.72 3.68
CA ARG A 94 -10.61 -0.98 2.37
C ARG A 94 -10.69 -2.46 2.01
N LEU A 95 -9.73 -3.27 2.47
CA LEU A 95 -9.76 -4.71 2.28
C LEU A 95 -10.91 -5.32 3.09
N TYR A 96 -10.96 -5.07 4.40
CA TYR A 96 -12.02 -5.62 5.25
C TYR A 96 -13.40 -5.05 4.91
N TYR A 97 -13.51 -3.77 4.53
CA TYR A 97 -14.79 -3.21 4.04
C TYR A 97 -15.42 -4.04 2.90
N LYS A 98 -14.58 -4.68 2.06
CA LYS A 98 -15.03 -5.51 0.94
C LYS A 98 -15.19 -6.97 1.28
N GLU A 99 -14.34 -7.51 2.15
CA GLU A 99 -14.28 -8.94 2.44
C GLU A 99 -15.03 -9.35 3.72
N ASP A 100 -15.01 -8.50 4.75
CA ASP A 100 -15.57 -8.79 6.07
C ASP A 100 -16.00 -7.48 6.78
N ARG A 101 -17.32 -7.27 6.80
CA ARG A 101 -17.91 -6.05 7.35
C ARG A 101 -17.89 -6.01 8.87
N GLU A 102 -17.91 -7.15 9.55
CA GLU A 102 -17.81 -7.21 11.01
C GLU A 102 -16.42 -6.78 11.44
N ARG A 103 -15.39 -7.38 10.83
CA ARG A 103 -14.00 -7.00 11.10
C ARG A 103 -13.73 -5.54 10.78
N TYR A 104 -14.30 -5.02 9.69
CA TYR A 104 -14.22 -3.59 9.37
C TYR A 104 -14.78 -2.71 10.49
N ASN A 105 -15.94 -3.06 11.06
CA ASN A 105 -16.57 -2.28 12.12
C ASN A 105 -15.72 -2.31 13.41
N GLU A 106 -15.11 -3.44 13.75
CA GLU A 106 -14.16 -3.54 14.87
C GLU A 106 -12.96 -2.62 14.68
N LEU A 107 -12.33 -2.70 13.50
CA LEU A 107 -11.20 -1.82 13.18
C LEU A 107 -11.60 -0.36 13.16
N LYS A 108 -12.83 -0.04 12.74
CA LYS A 108 -13.33 1.34 12.76
C LYS A 108 -13.46 1.87 14.19
N LYS A 109 -13.86 1.04 15.16
CA LYS A 109 -13.88 1.44 16.58
C LYS A 109 -12.47 1.73 17.09
N LEU A 110 -11.51 0.86 16.78
CA LEU A 110 -10.09 1.06 17.13
C LEU A 110 -9.52 2.35 16.54
N GLU A 111 -9.88 2.69 15.30
CA GLU A 111 -9.48 3.97 14.70
C GLU A 111 -10.05 5.16 15.47
N LEU A 112 -11.31 5.11 15.89
CA LEU A 112 -11.94 6.18 16.67
C LEU A 112 -11.29 6.34 18.04
N GLU A 113 -10.99 5.23 18.72
CA GLU A 113 -10.28 5.25 20.01
C GLU A 113 -8.86 5.82 19.88
N TYR A 114 -8.15 5.47 18.81
CA TYR A 114 -6.84 6.04 18.50
C TYR A 114 -6.92 7.55 18.25
N GLU A 115 -7.83 8.02 17.38
CA GLU A 115 -7.96 9.45 17.11
C GLU A 115 -8.40 10.21 18.37
N GLY A 116 -9.24 9.62 19.23
CA GLY A 116 -9.58 10.19 20.53
C GLY A 116 -8.35 10.39 21.42
N ARG A 117 -7.57 9.32 21.64
CA ARG A 117 -6.31 9.39 22.43
C ARG A 117 -5.31 10.38 21.85
N ARG A 118 -5.23 10.48 20.53
CA ARG A 118 -4.37 11.45 19.85
C ARG A 118 -4.80 12.89 20.13
N MET A 119 -6.10 13.18 20.14
CA MET A 119 -6.60 14.51 20.47
C MET A 119 -6.31 14.91 21.92
N ASP A 120 -6.25 13.95 22.83
CA ASP A 120 -5.90 14.21 24.24
C ASP A 120 -4.41 14.59 24.43
N ILE A 121 -3.55 14.22 23.48
CA ILE A 121 -2.09 14.41 23.54
C ILE A 121 -1.63 15.61 22.68
N LEU A 122 -2.46 16.06 21.73
CA LEU A 122 -2.22 17.26 20.90
C LEU A 122 -2.39 18.55 21.69
#